data_AF-A0A9X2MCX8-F1
#
_entry.id   AF-A0A9X2MCX8-F1
#
_cell.length_a   1.000
_cell.length_b   1.000
_cell.length_c   1.000
_cell.angle_alpha   90.00
_cell.angle_beta   90.00
_cell.angle_gamma   90.00
#
_symmetry.space_group_name_H-M   'P 1'
#
loop_
_entity.id
_entity.type
_entity.pdbx_description
1 polymer ?
#
loop_
_entity_poly.entity_id
_entity_poly.type
_entity_poly.pdbx_seq_one_letter_code
_entity_poly.pdbx_strand_id
1 'polypeptide(L)'
;MLLIAMTGCGSKNTSSTASVDYEIIEKEDISVEAAKRYSYDVVIKEKVNVKELEDISKEIVEKIKEEEKFNAVVIWFYDYKEYIGEGHTLGKTTYAPEGDWAKADTVSPGEYEKMDYNYELMEKDWSKQLTKEEAKVYKAWHDLYQSKAKDDDFPDEDKIDTEIAKKFDISSEEVNKIMKKQLIWQINDKNKTKS
;
A
#
# COMPACT_ATOMS: atom_id res chain seq x y z
N MET A 1 -5.10 -24.39 12.01
CA MET A 1 -4.88 -23.10 11.31
C MET A 1 -5.20 -22.01 12.32
N LEU A 2 -4.18 -21.43 12.95
CA LEU A 2 -4.33 -20.50 14.06
C LEU A 2 -4.09 -19.09 13.50
N LEU A 3 -5.15 -18.30 13.36
CA LEU A 3 -5.06 -16.87 13.06
C LEU A 3 -4.60 -16.16 14.34
N ILE A 4 -3.35 -15.74 14.39
CA ILE A 4 -2.86 -14.84 15.43
C ILE A 4 -3.11 -13.42 14.91
N ALA A 5 -4.23 -12.83 15.31
CA ALA A 5 -4.42 -11.38 15.22
C ALA A 5 -3.55 -10.74 16.31
N MET A 6 -2.39 -10.19 15.94
CA MET A 6 -1.59 -9.41 16.88
C MET A 6 -2.18 -8.01 17.01
N THR A 7 -3.09 -7.83 17.97
CA THR A 7 -3.47 -6.50 18.46
C THR A 7 -2.32 -5.99 19.33
N GLY A 8 -1.44 -5.16 18.78
CA GLY A 8 -0.36 -4.52 19.52
C GLY A 8 -0.92 -3.54 20.57
N CYS A 9 -0.83 -3.90 21.85
CA CYS A 9 -1.09 -2.99 22.98
C CYS A 9 0.23 -2.40 23.45
N GLY A 10 0.40 -1.08 23.31
CA GLY A 10 1.63 -0.37 23.61
C GLY A 10 1.95 -0.24 25.11
N SER A 11 3.25 -0.27 25.44
CA SER A 11 3.80 0.09 26.75
C SER A 11 4.83 1.21 26.64
N LYS A 12 4.40 2.39 27.09
CA LYS A 12 5.10 3.61 27.55
C LYS A 12 6.65 3.66 27.49
N ASN A 13 7.19 4.47 26.59
CA ASN A 13 7.84 5.76 26.94
C ASN A 13 8.25 6.59 25.70
N THR A 14 8.16 7.93 25.87
CA THR A 14 8.71 9.05 25.07
C THR A 14 8.04 9.47 23.74
N SER A 15 7.49 10.70 23.79
CA SER A 15 6.98 11.56 22.71
C SER A 15 5.74 11.08 21.96
N SER A 16 4.55 11.36 22.49
CA SER A 16 3.27 11.09 21.82
C SER A 16 3.04 12.06 20.64
N THR A 17 3.52 11.68 19.46
CA THR A 17 2.77 11.95 18.23
C THR A 17 1.57 10.99 18.22
N ALA A 18 0.40 11.45 17.79
CA ALA A 18 -0.81 10.62 17.77
C ALA A 18 -0.52 9.28 17.08
N SER A 19 -0.85 8.16 17.73
CA SER A 19 -0.63 6.83 17.16
C SER A 19 -1.67 6.60 16.07
N VAL A 20 -1.30 6.89 14.83
CA VAL A 20 -2.11 6.54 13.66
C VAL A 20 -2.39 5.04 13.68
N ASP A 21 -3.65 4.64 13.59
CA ASP A 21 -4.03 3.24 13.51
C ASP A 21 -3.79 2.69 12.09
N TYR A 22 -3.04 1.58 12.02
CA TYR A 22 -2.74 0.88 10.78
C TYR A 22 -2.85 -0.64 10.98
N GLU A 23 -2.93 -1.37 9.88
CA GLU A 23 -2.94 -2.82 9.86
C GLU A 23 -1.98 -3.32 8.78
N ILE A 24 -1.07 -4.21 9.17
CA ILE A 24 -0.27 -4.98 8.21
C ILE A 24 -1.17 -6.10 7.69
N ILE A 25 -1.58 -6.02 6.43
CA ILE A 25 -2.49 -6.98 5.80
C ILE A 25 -1.71 -8.20 5.31
N GLU A 26 -0.57 -7.96 4.69
CA GLU A 26 0.25 -9.00 4.08
C GLU A 26 1.73 -8.74 4.32
N LYS A 27 2.46 -9.84 4.47
CA LYS A 27 3.92 -9.90 4.43
C LYS A 27 4.27 -10.96 3.40
N GLU A 28 4.98 -10.55 2.36
CA GLU A 28 5.50 -11.43 1.32
C GLU A 28 7.01 -11.58 1.47
N ASP A 29 7.49 -12.83 1.47
CA ASP A 29 8.91 -13.15 1.33
C ASP A 29 9.24 -13.22 -0.17
N ILE A 30 9.93 -12.20 -0.65
CA ILE A 30 10.38 -12.07 -2.05
C ILE A 30 11.90 -12.18 -2.13
N SER A 31 12.49 -12.91 -1.18
CA SER A 31 13.92 -13.19 -1.13
C SER A 31 14.38 -13.98 -2.35
N VAL A 32 15.62 -13.71 -2.74
CA VAL A 32 16.36 -14.50 -3.74
C VAL A 32 17.61 -15.06 -3.07
N GLU A 33 18.31 -15.97 -3.72
CA GLU A 33 19.53 -16.60 -3.18
C GLU A 33 20.54 -15.57 -2.64
N ALA A 34 20.69 -14.44 -3.33
CA ALA A 34 21.64 -13.39 -2.98
C ALA A 34 21.15 -12.38 -1.93
N ALA A 35 19.85 -12.33 -1.59
CA ALA A 35 19.31 -11.29 -0.73
C ALA A 35 17.97 -11.65 -0.06
N LYS A 36 17.86 -11.37 1.24
CA LYS A 36 16.63 -11.47 2.02
C LYS A 36 15.77 -10.22 1.86
N ARG A 37 14.58 -10.36 1.28
CA ARG A 37 13.74 -9.23 0.90
C ARG A 37 12.31 -9.47 1.30
N TYR A 38 11.68 -8.45 1.86
CA TYR A 38 10.28 -8.54 2.30
C TYR A 38 9.46 -7.38 1.74
N SER A 39 8.25 -7.69 1.32
CA SER A 39 7.22 -6.73 0.96
C SER A 39 6.12 -6.74 2.02
N TYR A 40 5.64 -5.57 2.42
CA TYR A 40 4.55 -5.42 3.38
C TYR A 40 3.46 -4.53 2.80
N ASP A 41 2.22 -5.02 2.85
CA ASP A 41 1.04 -4.22 2.52
C ASP A 41 0.39 -3.70 3.78
N VAL A 42 0.30 -2.38 3.89
CA VAL A 42 -0.13 -1.69 5.11
C VAL A 42 -1.33 -0.81 4.80
N VAL A 43 -2.42 -1.04 5.51
CA VAL A 43 -3.65 -0.24 5.41
C VAL A 43 -3.69 0.76 6.56
N ILE A 44 -3.76 2.04 6.23
CA ILE A 44 -3.96 3.15 7.16
C ILE A 44 -5.45 3.36 7.37
N LYS A 45 -5.90 3.43 8.62
CA LYS A 45 -7.33 3.46 8.96
C LYS A 45 -7.88 4.88 9.17
N GLU A 46 -7.02 5.89 9.10
CA GLU A 46 -7.36 7.29 9.30
C GLU A 46 -6.67 8.20 8.29
N LYS A 47 -7.07 9.48 8.29
CA LYS A 47 -6.50 10.47 7.38
C LYS A 47 -5.13 10.90 7.89
N VAL A 48 -4.11 10.73 7.06
CA VAL A 48 -2.72 11.00 7.39
C VAL A 48 -2.05 11.96 6.41
N ASN A 49 -0.97 12.58 6.87
CA ASN A 49 -0.03 13.32 6.04
C ASN A 49 1.26 12.49 5.79
N VAL A 50 2.14 12.99 4.92
CA VAL A 50 3.41 12.30 4.59
C VAL A 50 4.29 12.04 5.82
N LYS A 51 4.34 12.97 6.79
CA LYS A 51 5.20 12.82 7.97
C LYS A 51 4.74 11.66 8.86
N GLU A 52 3.44 11.47 9.00
CA GLU A 52 2.88 10.32 9.72
C GLU A 52 3.20 9.00 9.02
N LEU A 53 3.11 8.95 7.68
CA LEU A 53 3.52 7.77 6.90
C LEU A 53 5.02 7.45 7.04
N GLU A 54 5.90 8.47 7.06
CA GLU A 54 7.33 8.27 7.34
C GLU A 54 7.56 7.67 8.73
N ASP A 55 6.82 8.14 9.74
CA ASP A 55 7.00 7.68 11.12
C ASP A 55 6.45 6.26 11.32
N ILE A 56 5.32 5.92 10.68
CA ILE A 56 4.82 4.53 10.61
C ILE A 56 5.82 3.63 9.90
N SER A 57 6.42 4.09 8.80
CA SER A 57 7.43 3.30 8.07
C SER A 57 8.61 2.94 8.97
N LYS A 58 9.11 3.89 9.75
CA LYS A 58 10.21 3.66 10.70
C LYS A 58 9.79 2.70 11.79
N GLU A 59 8.60 2.88 12.37
CA GLU A 59 8.08 1.99 13.40
C GLU A 59 8.01 0.54 12.89
N ILE A 60 7.49 0.33 11.69
CA ILE A 60 7.38 -1.01 11.07
C ILE A 60 8.78 -1.58 10.82
N VAL A 61 9.70 -0.80 10.25
CA VAL A 61 11.08 -1.26 10.00
C VAL A 61 11.77 -1.67 11.30
N GLU A 62 11.67 -0.88 12.37
CA GLU A 62 12.28 -1.23 13.66
C GLU A 62 11.69 -2.53 14.24
N LYS A 63 10.37 -2.74 14.14
CA LYS A 63 9.75 -4.02 14.54
C LYS A 63 10.30 -5.20 13.72
N ILE A 64 10.45 -5.04 12.40
CA ILE A 64 11.00 -6.11 11.55
C ILE A 64 12.45 -6.42 11.94
N LYS A 65 13.25 -5.40 12.27
CA LYS A 65 14.65 -5.58 12.72
C LYS A 65 14.75 -6.39 14.01
N GLU A 66 13.76 -6.32 14.89
CA GLU A 66 13.68 -7.12 16.11
C GLU A 66 13.34 -8.60 15.82
N GLU A 67 12.58 -8.86 14.76
CA GLU A 67 12.14 -10.21 14.38
C GLU A 67 13.17 -10.95 13.53
N GLU A 68 13.79 -10.28 12.55
CA GLU A 68 14.74 -10.91 11.63
C GLU A 68 15.74 -9.95 10.98
N LYS A 69 16.79 -10.55 10.42
CA LYS A 69 17.79 -9.84 9.62
C LYS A 69 17.42 -9.90 8.14
N PHE A 70 17.42 -8.74 7.49
CA PHE A 70 17.07 -8.60 6.08
C PHE A 70 18.04 -7.69 5.32
N ASN A 71 17.95 -7.73 3.99
CA ASN A 71 18.70 -6.89 3.06
C ASN A 71 17.88 -5.72 2.54
N ALA A 72 16.57 -5.89 2.37
CA ALA A 72 15.67 -4.82 1.97
C ALA A 72 14.24 -5.08 2.43
N VAL A 73 13.53 -4.01 2.76
CA VAL A 73 12.10 -4.00 3.06
C VAL A 73 11.43 -2.92 2.21
N VAL A 74 10.29 -3.27 1.62
CA VAL A 74 9.40 -2.31 0.97
C VAL A 74 8.05 -2.36 1.68
N ILE A 75 7.51 -1.19 1.98
CA ILE A 75 6.22 -1.01 2.63
C ILE A 75 5.32 -0.25 1.67
N TRP A 76 4.23 -0.87 1.26
CA TRP A 76 3.20 -0.27 0.40
C TRP A 76 2.06 0.22 1.27
N PHE A 77 1.70 1.50 1.15
CA PHE A 77 0.66 2.11 1.95
C PHE A 77 -0.64 2.29 1.17
N TYR A 78 -1.73 1.90 1.81
CA TYR A 78 -3.08 1.93 1.27
C TYR A 78 -4.05 2.57 2.25
N ASP A 79 -5.08 3.25 1.74
CA ASP A 79 -6.19 3.74 2.56
C ASP A 79 -7.36 2.73 2.63
N TYR A 80 -7.41 1.76 1.71
CA TYR A 80 -8.32 0.61 1.77
C TYR A 80 -7.61 -0.65 1.29
N LYS A 81 -7.92 -1.79 1.93
CA LYS A 81 -7.38 -3.11 1.53
C LYS A 81 -7.82 -3.52 0.11
N GLU A 82 -8.94 -2.96 -0.35
CA GLU A 82 -9.48 -3.12 -1.70
C GLU A 82 -8.53 -2.60 -2.81
N TYR A 83 -7.43 -1.95 -2.47
CA TYR A 83 -6.43 -1.50 -3.46
C TYR A 83 -5.17 -2.36 -3.52
N ILE A 84 -5.02 -3.34 -2.62
CA ILE A 84 -3.87 -4.24 -2.61
C ILE A 84 -3.87 -5.06 -3.91
N GLY A 85 -2.70 -5.17 -4.52
CA GLY A 85 -2.50 -5.77 -5.85
C GLY A 85 -2.60 -4.78 -7.02
N GLU A 86 -3.17 -3.59 -6.81
CA GLU A 86 -3.48 -2.61 -7.87
C GLU A 86 -2.63 -1.34 -7.84
N GLY A 87 -1.48 -1.42 -7.17
CA GLY A 87 -0.58 -0.29 -6.91
C GLY A 87 -0.95 0.50 -5.65
N HIS A 88 0.03 1.17 -5.04
CA HIS A 88 -0.18 1.93 -3.80
C HIS A 88 -1.08 3.16 -4.00
N THR A 89 -1.89 3.47 -2.99
CA THR A 89 -2.66 4.72 -3.00
C THR A 89 -2.05 5.81 -2.15
N LEU A 90 -1.29 5.49 -1.10
CA LEU A 90 -0.62 6.47 -0.24
C LEU A 90 0.89 6.55 -0.49
N GLY A 91 1.40 5.72 -1.40
CA GLY A 91 2.81 5.63 -1.76
C GLY A 91 3.51 4.43 -1.14
N LYS A 92 4.84 4.42 -1.20
CA LYS A 92 5.68 3.36 -0.61
C LYS A 92 6.92 3.92 0.09
N THR A 93 7.44 3.13 1.01
CA THR A 93 8.75 3.35 1.61
C THR A 93 9.65 2.16 1.31
N THR A 94 10.86 2.43 0.83
CA THR A 94 11.91 1.42 0.68
C THR A 94 12.97 1.65 1.74
N TYR A 95 13.34 0.62 2.48
CA TYR A 95 14.51 0.60 3.36
C TYR A 95 15.49 -0.45 2.84
N ALA A 96 16.54 0.02 2.17
CA ALA A 96 17.48 -0.77 1.40
C ALA A 96 18.87 -0.08 1.40
N PRO A 97 19.95 -0.73 0.92
CA PRO A 97 21.25 -0.08 0.77
C PRO A 97 21.12 1.18 -0.09
N GLU A 98 21.54 2.32 0.45
CA GLU A 98 21.36 3.64 -0.17
C GLU A 98 19.90 3.98 -0.55
N GLY A 99 18.91 3.33 0.07
CA GLY A 99 17.49 3.50 -0.24
C GLY A 99 17.05 2.86 -1.56
N ASP A 100 17.93 2.09 -2.21
CA ASP A 100 17.67 1.48 -3.51
C ASP A 100 17.46 -0.03 -3.37
N TRP A 101 16.23 -0.48 -3.66
CA TRP A 101 15.85 -1.88 -3.64
C TRP A 101 16.76 -2.76 -4.53
N ALA A 102 17.22 -2.22 -5.65
CA ALA A 102 18.07 -2.96 -6.59
C ALA A 102 19.45 -3.29 -6.01
N LYS A 103 19.86 -2.60 -4.93
CA LYS A 103 21.15 -2.81 -4.25
C LYS A 103 21.06 -3.79 -3.07
N ALA A 104 19.94 -4.47 -2.86
CA ALA A 104 19.74 -5.34 -1.71
C ALA A 104 20.85 -6.41 -1.54
N ASP A 105 21.42 -6.93 -2.63
CA ASP A 105 22.49 -7.95 -2.62
C ASP A 105 23.91 -7.40 -2.42
N THR A 106 24.06 -6.08 -2.25
CA THR A 106 25.37 -5.43 -2.04
C THR A 106 25.84 -5.44 -0.58
N VAL A 107 24.98 -5.83 0.35
CA VAL A 107 25.25 -5.90 1.79
C VAL A 107 24.85 -7.25 2.36
N SER A 108 25.34 -7.59 3.55
CA SER A 108 24.82 -8.77 4.27
C SER A 108 23.53 -8.43 5.04
N PRO A 109 22.61 -9.40 5.25
CA PRO A 109 21.42 -9.15 6.07
C PRO A 109 21.79 -8.62 7.46
N GLY A 110 21.19 -7.49 7.84
CA GLY A 110 21.44 -6.84 9.15
C GLY A 110 22.55 -5.80 9.18
N GLU A 111 23.21 -5.47 8.06
CA GLU A 111 24.11 -4.31 7.94
C GLU A 111 23.32 -2.99 7.79
N TYR A 112 22.47 -2.71 8.79
CA TYR A 112 21.51 -1.59 8.77
C TYR A 112 22.17 -0.21 8.71
N GLU A 113 23.44 -0.09 9.09
CA GLU A 113 24.23 1.14 8.98
C GLU A 113 24.54 1.57 7.54
N LYS A 114 24.37 0.66 6.57
CA LYS A 114 24.53 0.93 5.13
C LYS A 114 23.19 1.16 4.43
N MET A 115 22.09 1.13 5.18
CA MET A 115 20.74 1.21 4.64
C MET A 115 20.13 2.58 4.89
N ASP A 116 19.42 3.08 3.89
CA ASP A 116 18.71 4.35 3.93
C ASP A 116 17.25 4.16 3.60
N TYR A 117 16.44 5.15 3.98
CA TYR A 117 15.05 5.24 3.59
C TYR A 117 14.92 6.02 2.29
N ASN A 118 14.21 5.44 1.32
CA ASN A 118 13.65 6.15 0.18
C ASN A 118 12.13 6.23 0.33
N TYR A 119 11.61 7.45 0.41
CA TYR A 119 10.20 7.73 0.60
C TYR A 119 9.58 8.18 -0.72
N GLU A 120 8.71 7.35 -1.27
CA GLU A 120 7.86 7.66 -2.43
C GLU A 120 6.41 7.79 -1.92
N LEU A 121 6.22 8.71 -0.97
CA LEU A 121 4.97 8.92 -0.23
C LEU A 121 4.16 10.08 -0.80
N MET A 122 2.83 9.96 -0.77
CA MET A 122 1.92 10.90 -1.43
C MET A 122 1.14 11.74 -0.43
N GLU A 123 1.20 13.07 -0.58
CA GLU A 123 0.28 13.97 0.11
C GLU A 123 -1.09 13.97 -0.59
N LYS A 124 -2.15 13.65 0.15
CA LYS A 124 -3.49 13.49 -0.43
C LYS A 124 -4.48 14.58 -0.01
N ASP A 125 -5.35 14.94 -0.94
CA ASP A 125 -6.58 15.65 -0.65
C ASP A 125 -7.67 14.64 -0.26
N TRP A 126 -7.77 14.35 1.03
CA TRP A 126 -8.72 13.38 1.60
C TRP A 126 -10.19 13.67 1.30
N SER A 127 -10.56 14.84 0.76
CA SER A 127 -11.92 15.10 0.28
C SER A 127 -12.25 14.34 -1.01
N LYS A 128 -11.23 13.87 -1.74
CA LYS A 128 -11.37 13.13 -3.01
C LYS A 128 -11.35 11.62 -2.83
N GLN A 129 -11.08 11.12 -1.62
CA GLN A 129 -11.04 9.70 -1.29
C GLN A 129 -12.37 9.02 -1.64
N LEU A 130 -12.31 7.78 -2.15
CA LEU A 130 -13.49 6.93 -2.23
C LEU A 130 -14.07 6.68 -0.83
N THR A 131 -15.37 6.45 -0.75
CA THR A 131 -15.95 5.78 0.41
C THR A 131 -15.55 4.31 0.41
N LYS A 132 -15.71 3.63 1.54
CA LYS A 132 -15.44 2.19 1.65
C LYS A 132 -16.32 1.37 0.70
N GLU A 133 -17.57 1.78 0.50
CA GLU A 133 -18.51 1.14 -0.43
C GLU A 133 -18.07 1.35 -1.88
N GLU A 134 -17.65 2.56 -2.24
CA GLU A 134 -17.08 2.85 -3.56
C GLU A 134 -15.79 2.05 -3.81
N ALA A 135 -14.92 1.88 -2.81
CA ALA A 135 -13.70 1.07 -2.93
C ALA A 135 -14.01 -0.41 -3.23
N LYS A 136 -15.11 -0.97 -2.69
CA LYS A 136 -15.57 -2.33 -3.03
C LYS A 136 -16.07 -2.42 -4.48
N VAL A 137 -16.76 -1.39 -4.97
CA VAL A 137 -17.17 -1.31 -6.38
C VAL A 137 -15.94 -1.28 -7.27
N TYR A 138 -14.94 -0.46 -6.93
CA TYR A 138 -13.66 -0.40 -7.63
C TYR A 138 -12.96 -1.76 -7.68
N LYS A 139 -12.79 -2.43 -6.54
CA LYS A 139 -12.16 -3.76 -6.49
C LYS A 139 -12.90 -4.77 -7.36
N ALA A 140 -14.24 -4.79 -7.28
CA ALA A 140 -15.03 -5.72 -8.06
C ALA A 140 -14.95 -5.46 -9.57
N TRP A 141 -14.93 -4.19 -9.97
CA TRP A 141 -14.72 -3.79 -11.37
C TRP A 141 -13.35 -4.25 -11.85
N HIS A 142 -12.31 -3.97 -11.06
CA HIS A 142 -10.94 -4.31 -11.40
C HIS A 142 -10.75 -5.82 -11.52
N ASP A 143 -11.25 -6.60 -10.55
CA ASP A 143 -11.19 -8.07 -10.58
C ASP A 143 -11.86 -8.64 -11.83
N LEU A 144 -13.00 -8.05 -12.24
CA LEU A 144 -13.70 -8.47 -13.45
C LEU A 144 -12.92 -8.10 -14.71
N TYR A 145 -12.33 -6.90 -14.76
CA TYR A 145 -11.48 -6.47 -15.86
C TYR A 145 -10.28 -7.42 -16.02
N GLN A 146 -9.52 -7.68 -14.95
CA GLN A 146 -8.36 -8.58 -14.98
C GLN A 146 -8.75 -10.01 -15.33
N SER A 147 -9.93 -10.47 -14.89
CA SER A 147 -10.43 -11.78 -15.28
C SER A 147 -10.70 -11.87 -16.77
N LYS A 148 -11.28 -10.83 -17.39
CA LYS A 148 -11.56 -10.80 -18.83
C LYS A 148 -10.30 -10.55 -19.66
N ALA A 149 -9.33 -9.79 -19.12
CA ALA A 149 -8.05 -9.49 -19.75
C ALA A 149 -7.18 -10.73 -20.03
N LYS A 150 -7.49 -11.88 -19.41
CA LYS A 150 -6.84 -13.16 -19.69
C LYS A 150 -7.21 -13.73 -21.06
N ASP A 151 -8.39 -13.40 -21.56
CA ASP A 151 -8.95 -13.94 -22.81
C ASP A 151 -9.06 -12.88 -23.91
N ASP A 152 -9.16 -11.60 -23.55
CA ASP A 152 -9.30 -10.45 -24.44
C ASP A 152 -8.39 -9.32 -23.97
N ASP A 153 -7.39 -8.94 -24.77
CA ASP A 153 -6.42 -7.89 -24.43
C ASP A 153 -7.09 -6.52 -24.13
N PHE A 154 -8.30 -6.30 -24.66
CA PHE A 154 -9.06 -5.07 -24.45
C PHE A 154 -10.51 -5.37 -24.06
N PRO A 155 -10.75 -5.79 -22.80
CA PRO A 155 -12.09 -6.08 -22.32
C PRO A 155 -13.04 -4.90 -22.50
N ASP A 156 -14.27 -5.19 -22.93
CA ASP A 156 -15.33 -4.20 -23.11
C ASP A 156 -15.76 -3.59 -21.77
N GLU A 157 -15.26 -2.39 -21.46
CA GLU A 157 -15.52 -1.67 -20.22
C GLU A 157 -17.01 -1.34 -20.02
N ASP A 158 -17.79 -1.08 -21.08
CA ASP A 158 -19.22 -0.79 -20.96
C ASP A 158 -20.00 -2.04 -20.49
N LYS A 159 -19.57 -3.22 -20.93
CA LYS A 159 -20.11 -4.50 -20.43
C LYS A 159 -19.72 -4.73 -18.97
N ILE A 160 -18.46 -4.44 -18.61
CA ILE A 160 -18.00 -4.54 -17.21
C ILE A 160 -18.80 -3.59 -16.32
N ASP A 161 -18.94 -2.32 -16.72
CA ASP A 161 -19.75 -1.32 -16.02
C ASP A 161 -21.17 -1.82 -15.80
N THR A 162 -21.80 -2.38 -16.83
CA THR A 162 -23.17 -2.94 -16.74
C THR A 162 -23.27 -4.14 -15.80
N GLU A 163 -22.28 -5.04 -15.80
CA GLU A 163 -22.24 -6.19 -14.90
C GLU A 163 -22.06 -5.76 -13.43
N ILE A 164 -21.16 -4.80 -13.18
CA ILE A 164 -20.90 -4.25 -11.85
C ILE A 164 -22.10 -3.43 -11.35
N ALA A 165 -22.70 -2.61 -12.21
CA ALA A 165 -23.91 -1.84 -11.91
C ALA A 165 -25.02 -2.74 -11.36
N LYS A 166 -25.30 -3.86 -12.05
CA LYS A 166 -26.28 -4.87 -11.60
C LYS A 166 -25.88 -5.53 -10.27
N LYS A 167 -24.60 -5.82 -10.06
CA LYS A 167 -24.10 -6.48 -8.84
C LYS A 167 -24.26 -5.61 -7.59
N PHE A 168 -24.10 -4.29 -7.75
CA PHE A 168 -24.14 -3.34 -6.63
C PHE A 168 -25.43 -2.52 -6.55
N ASP A 169 -26.40 -2.78 -7.45
CA ASP A 169 -27.66 -2.04 -7.54
C ASP A 169 -27.45 -0.52 -7.70
N ILE A 170 -26.52 -0.16 -8.57
CA ILE A 170 -26.19 1.23 -8.96
C ILE A 170 -26.26 1.35 -10.48
N SER A 171 -26.23 2.57 -11.01
CA SER A 171 -26.15 2.81 -12.45
C SER A 171 -24.73 2.60 -12.99
N SER A 172 -24.60 2.28 -14.28
CA SER A 172 -23.30 2.25 -14.97
C SER A 172 -22.60 3.61 -14.93
N GLU A 173 -23.36 4.72 -14.93
CA GLU A 173 -22.82 6.07 -14.77
C GLU A 173 -22.16 6.27 -13.40
N GLU A 174 -22.75 5.71 -12.33
CA GLU A 174 -22.14 5.72 -11.00
C GLU A 174 -20.87 4.88 -10.93
N VAL A 175 -20.83 3.71 -11.58
CA VAL A 175 -19.60 2.90 -11.71
C VAL A 175 -18.50 3.73 -12.38
N ASN A 176 -18.79 4.34 -13.52
CA ASN A 176 -17.84 5.17 -14.25
C ASN A 176 -17.33 6.37 -13.42
N LYS A 177 -18.23 6.99 -12.64
CA LYS A 177 -17.87 8.09 -11.72
C LYS A 177 -16.93 7.61 -10.61
N ILE A 178 -17.15 6.42 -10.05
CA ILE A 178 -16.25 5.82 -9.06
C ILE A 178 -14.87 5.56 -9.68
N MET A 179 -14.80 5.00 -10.89
CA MET A 179 -13.52 4.76 -11.58
C MET A 179 -12.74 6.06 -11.80
N LYS A 180 -13.42 7.12 -12.27
CA LYS A 180 -12.81 8.45 -12.45
C LYS A 180 -12.32 9.05 -11.13
N LYS A 181 -13.09 8.91 -10.05
CA LYS A 181 -12.71 9.40 -8.72
C LYS A 181 -11.46 8.66 -8.21
N GLN A 182 -11.37 7.35 -8.42
CA GLN A 182 -10.18 6.58 -8.07
C GLN A 182 -8.96 6.96 -8.91
N LEU A 183 -9.12 7.18 -10.21
CA LEU A 183 -8.03 7.67 -11.06
C LEU A 183 -7.46 8.99 -10.55
N ILE A 184 -8.34 9.91 -10.14
CA ILE A 184 -7.94 11.20 -9.53
C ILE A 184 -7.25 10.98 -8.16
N TRP A 185 -7.70 10.01 -7.38
CA TRP A 185 -7.08 9.64 -6.10
C TRP A 185 -5.65 9.13 -6.29
N GLN A 186 -5.42 8.31 -7.32
CA GLN A 186 -4.11 7.78 -7.67
C GLN A 186 -3.18 8.86 -8.26
N ILE A 187 -3.67 9.72 -9.17
CA ILE A 187 -2.85 10.70 -9.91
C ILE A 187 -2.54 11.99 -9.13
N ASN A 188 -3.28 12.35 -8.07
CA ASN A 188 -2.98 13.58 -7.31
C ASN A 188 -1.65 13.44 -6.53
N ASP A 189 -0.58 13.65 -7.27
CA ASP A 189 0.80 13.79 -6.85
C ASP A 189 1.04 15.26 -6.51
N LYS A 190 1.16 15.56 -5.22
CA LYS A 190 2.11 16.61 -4.82
C LYS A 190 3.42 15.92 -4.52
N ASN A 191 4.14 15.49 -5.57
CA ASN A 191 5.51 15.01 -5.41
C ASN A 191 6.36 16.16 -4.89
N LYS A 192 6.57 16.21 -3.57
CA LYS A 192 7.72 16.88 -2.99
C LYS A 192 8.89 15.90 -3.09
N THR A 193 9.43 15.72 -4.28
CA THR A 193 10.80 15.24 -4.39
C THR A 193 11.68 16.28 -3.71
N LYS A 194 12.24 15.94 -2.55
CA LYS A 194 13.33 16.73 -1.98
C LYS A 194 14.51 16.62 -2.97
N SER A 195 14.77 17.71 -3.66
CA SER A 195 16.05 18.02 -4.31
C SER A 195 17.17 18.10 -3.27
#